data_AF-T1AU28-F1
#
_entry.id   AF-T1AU28-F1
#
_cell.length_a   1.000
_cell.length_b   1.000
_cell.length_c   1.000
_cell.angle_alpha   90.00
_cell.angle_beta   90.00
_cell.angle_gamma   90.00
#
_symmetry.space_group_name_H-M   'P 1'
#
loop_
_entity.id
_entity.type
_entity.pdbx_description
1 polymer ?
#
loop_
_entity_poly.entity_id
_entity_poly.type
_entity_poly.pdbx_seq_one_letter_code
_entity_poly.pdbx_strand_id
1 'polypeptide(L)'
;MYVGGGDPFDYGGLVELVQAAVNYGYQNITVSTKGIVVTPRIAGRLRQAGLSSVQMSIDTLEPNMFDRLVGRAGMFERMLRGWHALRSEGFEINCRATFTDENVTQLPSLFSGLYDMDIFRVKAVRVQEFGRAEHSNAPDPTVTEQVSREVARMMRERPKAQWE
;
A
#
# COMPACT_ATOMS: atom_id res chain seq x y z
N MET A 1 -15.80 -5.51 4.17
CA MET A 1 -15.99 -4.29 3.38
C MET A 1 -14.63 -3.73 3.00
N TYR A 2 -14.45 -3.34 1.74
CA TYR A 2 -13.25 -2.65 1.27
C TYR A 2 -13.64 -1.25 0.79
N VAL A 3 -12.89 -0.24 1.22
CA VAL A 3 -13.12 1.17 0.85
C VAL A 3 -11.90 1.65 0.08
N GLY A 4 -12.10 1.99 -1.19
CA GLY A 4 -11.07 2.58 -2.07
C GLY A 4 -11.66 3.69 -2.94
N GLY A 5 -10.98 4.07 -4.03
CA GLY A 5 -11.39 5.14 -4.93
C GLY A 5 -10.24 6.12 -5.17
N GLY A 6 -10.44 7.39 -4.82
CA GLY A 6 -9.32 8.33 -4.61
C GLY A 6 -8.45 7.92 -3.41
N ASP A 7 -8.07 8.86 -2.55
CA ASP A 7 -7.61 8.50 -1.20
C ASP A 7 -8.80 8.63 -0.22
N PRO A 8 -9.36 7.52 0.30
CA PRO A 8 -10.43 7.56 1.28
C PRO A 8 -10.16 8.46 2.48
N PHE A 9 -8.90 8.69 2.86
CA PHE A 9 -8.55 9.58 3.97
C PHE A 9 -8.83 11.06 3.67
N ASP A 10 -8.99 11.45 2.41
CA ASP A 10 -9.45 12.79 2.01
C ASP A 10 -10.97 12.95 2.09
N TYR A 11 -11.72 11.86 2.25
CA TYR A 11 -13.17 11.91 2.40
C TYR A 11 -13.56 12.31 3.83
N GLY A 12 -14.16 13.49 3.98
CA GLY A 12 -14.54 14.05 5.28
C GLY A 12 -15.50 13.19 6.11
N GLY A 13 -16.22 12.26 5.49
CA GLY A 13 -17.15 11.33 6.14
C GLY A 13 -16.60 9.92 6.38
N LEU A 14 -15.29 9.69 6.26
CA LEU A 14 -14.72 8.33 6.35
C LEU A 14 -14.98 7.67 7.71
N VAL A 15 -14.86 8.44 8.81
CA VAL A 15 -15.05 7.91 10.16
C VAL A 15 -16.50 7.47 10.38
N GLU A 16 -17.43 8.29 9.92
CA GLU A 16 -18.87 8.05 9.99
C GLU A 16 -19.26 6.85 9.12
N LEU A 17 -18.65 6.71 7.94
CA LEU A 17 -18.82 5.55 7.06
C LEU A 17 -18.36 4.26 7.74
N VAL A 18 -17.17 4.26 8.36
CA VAL A 18 -16.65 3.10 9.09
C VAL A 18 -17.56 2.75 10.25
N GLN A 19 -17.96 3.73 11.06
CA GLN A 19 -18.85 3.50 12.19
C GLN A 19 -20.21 2.93 11.77
N ALA A 20 -20.79 3.47 10.69
CA ALA A 20 -22.04 2.97 10.13
C ALA A 20 -21.90 1.52 9.64
N ALA A 21 -20.78 1.17 8.99
CA ALA A 21 -20.51 -0.19 8.55
C ALA A 21 -20.36 -1.16 9.75
N VAL A 22 -19.65 -0.78 10.81
CA VAL A 22 -19.56 -1.57 12.04
C VAL A 22 -20.96 -1.79 12.63
N ASN A 23 -21.76 -0.74 12.75
CA ASN A 23 -23.13 -0.82 13.28
C ASN A 23 -24.05 -1.70 12.42
N TYR A 24 -23.81 -1.78 11.12
CA TYR A 24 -24.52 -2.67 10.19
C TYR A 24 -24.05 -4.14 10.29
N GLY A 25 -23.00 -4.42 11.06
CA GLY A 25 -22.51 -5.77 11.33
C GLY A 25 -21.26 -6.16 10.52
N TYR A 26 -20.65 -5.25 9.76
CA TYR A 26 -19.38 -5.56 9.10
C TYR A 26 -18.26 -5.75 10.14
N GLN A 27 -17.72 -6.97 10.20
CA GLN A 27 -16.65 -7.33 11.14
C GLN A 27 -15.25 -6.97 10.62
N ASN A 28 -15.09 -6.95 9.29
CA ASN A 28 -13.80 -6.70 8.63
C ASN A 28 -13.95 -5.53 7.66
N ILE A 29 -13.34 -4.40 7.98
CA ILE A 29 -13.31 -3.19 7.15
C ILE A 29 -11.86 -2.86 6.85
N THR A 30 -11.54 -2.78 5.55
CA THR A 30 -10.22 -2.37 5.07
C THR A 30 -10.35 -1.10 4.26
N VAL A 31 -9.52 -0.11 4.56
CA VAL A 31 -9.43 1.14 3.79
C VAL A 31 -8.12 1.15 3.03
N SER A 32 -8.12 1.52 1.75
CA SER A 32 -6.88 1.77 1.02
C SER A 32 -6.42 3.21 1.11
N THR A 33 -5.12 3.45 0.97
CA THR A 33 -4.53 4.80 0.98
C THR A 33 -3.13 4.80 0.37
N LYS A 34 -2.67 5.94 -0.14
CA LYS A 34 -1.23 6.15 -0.43
C LYS A 34 -0.44 6.50 0.84
N GLY A 35 -1.10 6.72 1.98
CA GLY A 35 -0.48 7.12 3.24
C GLY A 35 -0.14 8.61 3.34
N ILE A 36 -0.23 9.36 2.24
CA ILE A 36 0.27 10.74 2.12
C ILE A 36 -0.53 11.74 2.98
N VAL A 37 -1.83 11.51 3.11
CA VAL A 37 -2.77 12.39 3.82
C VAL A 37 -3.15 11.86 5.21
N VAL A 38 -2.59 10.72 5.59
CA VAL A 38 -2.85 10.12 6.90
C VAL A 38 -2.16 10.94 8.00
N THR A 39 -2.92 11.25 9.04
CA THR A 39 -2.43 11.96 10.24
C THR A 39 -2.72 11.13 11.49
N PRO A 40 -2.00 11.35 12.61
CA PRO A 40 -2.29 10.66 13.88
C PRO A 40 -3.75 10.85 14.32
N ARG A 41 -4.30 12.06 14.13
CA ARG A 41 -5.69 12.38 14.50
C ARG A 41 -6.71 11.52 13.76
N ILE A 42 -6.57 11.37 12.43
CA ILE A 42 -7.52 10.56 11.65
C ILE A 42 -7.30 9.06 11.90
N ALA A 43 -6.05 8.62 12.06
CA ALA A 43 -5.73 7.23 12.39
C ALA A 43 -6.41 6.80 13.71
N GLY A 44 -6.29 7.59 14.78
CA GLY A 44 -6.92 7.29 16.06
C GLY A 44 -8.44 7.29 15.99
N ARG A 45 -9.05 8.24 15.27
CA ARG A 45 -10.51 8.26 15.05
C ARG A 45 -11.00 7.01 14.31
N LEU A 46 -10.29 6.56 13.28
CA LEU A 46 -10.65 5.36 12.53
C LEU A 46 -10.49 4.10 13.37
N ARG A 47 -9.46 4.05 14.23
CA ARG A 47 -9.26 2.94 15.14
C ARG A 47 -10.42 2.83 16.12
N GLN A 48 -10.84 3.95 16.71
CA GLN A 48 -12.00 4.04 17.60
C GLN A 48 -13.32 3.68 16.89
N ALA A 49 -13.48 4.07 15.62
CA ALA A 49 -14.65 3.73 14.82
C ALA A 49 -14.73 2.24 14.44
N GLY A 50 -13.70 1.44 14.75
CA GLY A 50 -13.68 0.00 14.49
C GLY A 50 -13.09 -0.39 13.14
N LEU A 51 -12.28 0.46 12.51
CA LEU A 51 -11.54 0.07 11.30
C LEU A 51 -10.60 -1.11 11.61
N SER A 52 -10.66 -2.15 10.79
CA SER A 52 -9.93 -3.41 11.05
C SER A 52 -8.50 -3.35 10.53
N SER A 53 -8.28 -2.88 9.30
CA SER A 53 -6.96 -2.86 8.67
C SER A 53 -6.83 -1.75 7.61
N VAL A 54 -5.59 -1.47 7.21
CA VAL A 54 -5.28 -0.55 6.13
C VAL A 54 -4.48 -1.27 5.04
N GLN A 55 -4.85 -1.05 3.78
CA GLN A 55 -4.03 -1.40 2.63
C GLN A 55 -3.29 -0.13 2.17
N MET A 56 -1.97 -0.12 2.30
CA MET A 56 -1.16 0.95 1.72
C MET A 56 -0.75 0.61 0.30
N SER A 57 -0.82 1.58 -0.61
CA SER A 57 -0.25 1.45 -1.94
C SER A 57 1.15 2.06 -1.96
N ILE A 58 2.17 1.19 -1.97
CA ILE A 58 3.58 1.57 -1.95
C ILE A 58 4.24 0.88 -3.15
N ASP A 59 4.50 1.65 -4.21
CA ASP A 59 5.00 1.12 -5.48
C ASP A 59 6.54 1.11 -5.54
N THR A 60 7.19 1.80 -4.59
CA THR A 60 8.64 1.85 -4.40
C THR A 60 8.97 2.42 -3.02
N LEU A 61 10.14 2.08 -2.48
CA LEU A 61 10.72 2.72 -1.30
C LEU A 61 11.84 3.72 -1.64
N GLU A 62 12.08 3.96 -2.93
CA GLU A 62 13.02 4.97 -3.39
C GLU A 62 12.38 6.36 -3.39
N PRO A 63 12.87 7.33 -2.59
CA PRO A 63 12.18 8.61 -2.37
C PRO A 63 11.90 9.38 -3.67
N ASN A 64 12.91 9.53 -4.52
CA ASN A 64 12.80 10.29 -5.77
C ASN A 64 11.81 9.63 -6.75
N MET A 65 11.77 8.31 -6.76
CA MET A 65 10.86 7.60 -7.64
C MET A 65 9.44 7.63 -7.11
N PHE A 66 9.24 7.49 -5.80
CA PHE A 66 7.93 7.63 -5.18
C PHE A 66 7.32 9.00 -5.49
N ASP A 67 8.10 10.07 -5.28
CA ASP A 67 7.68 11.44 -5.58
C ASP A 67 7.35 11.64 -7.06
N ARG A 68 8.13 11.03 -7.97
CA ARG A 68 7.87 11.04 -9.41
C ARG A 68 6.57 10.34 -9.77
N LEU A 69 6.32 9.14 -9.22
CA LEU A 69 5.10 8.37 -9.46
C LEU A 69 3.85 9.08 -8.92
N VAL A 70 3.97 9.78 -7.80
CA VAL A 70 2.90 10.61 -7.25
C VAL A 70 2.74 11.93 -8.01
N GLY A 71 3.81 12.41 -8.65
CA GLY A 71 3.84 13.67 -9.40
C GLY A 71 4.09 14.91 -8.51
N ARG A 72 4.64 14.73 -7.31
CA ARG A 72 4.94 15.84 -6.38
C ARG A 72 6.10 15.49 -5.45
N ALA A 73 6.99 16.45 -5.22
CA ALA A 73 8.10 16.31 -4.28
C ALA A 73 7.63 16.26 -2.81
N GLY A 74 8.37 15.53 -1.97
CA GLY A 74 8.14 15.37 -0.54
C GLY A 74 6.98 14.43 -0.18
N MET A 75 6.49 13.63 -1.13
CA MET A 75 5.37 12.71 -0.91
C MET A 75 5.84 11.42 -0.24
N PHE A 76 7.08 10.98 -0.49
CA PHE A 76 7.67 9.84 0.20
C PHE A 76 7.72 10.04 1.72
N GLU A 77 8.22 11.19 2.17
CA GLU A 77 8.26 11.52 3.60
C GLU A 77 6.86 11.59 4.22
N ARG A 78 5.87 12.09 3.46
CA ARG A 78 4.48 12.11 3.91
C ARG A 78 3.90 10.71 4.05
N MET A 79 4.18 9.83 3.09
CA MET A 79 3.79 8.42 3.16
C MET A 79 4.39 7.74 4.40
N LEU A 80 5.68 7.96 4.69
CA LEU A 80 6.32 7.43 5.90
C LEU A 80 5.67 7.96 7.18
N ARG A 81 5.35 9.25 7.26
CA ARG A 81 4.61 9.82 8.40
C ARG A 81 3.23 9.17 8.57
N GLY A 82 2.54 8.93 7.46
CA GLY A 82 1.24 8.25 7.48
C GLY A 82 1.34 6.80 7.93
N TRP A 83 2.34 6.07 7.45
CA TRP A 83 2.65 4.72 7.91
C TRP A 83 2.91 4.70 9.42
N HIS A 84 3.75 5.60 9.94
CA HIS A 84 4.00 5.73 11.38
C HIS A 84 2.71 6.00 12.17
N ALA A 85 1.87 6.94 11.70
CA ALA A 85 0.60 7.24 12.35
C ALA A 85 -0.32 6.02 12.45
N LEU A 86 -0.41 5.21 11.39
CA LEU A 86 -1.19 3.97 11.41
C LEU A 86 -0.60 2.92 12.34
N ARG A 87 0.73 2.74 12.31
CA ARG A 87 1.41 1.77 13.18
C ARG A 87 1.26 2.14 14.66
N SER A 88 1.34 3.41 15.01
CA SER A 88 1.16 3.89 16.39
C SER A 88 -0.23 3.58 16.96
N GLU A 89 -1.25 3.47 16.10
CA GLU A 89 -2.62 3.09 16.50
C GLU A 89 -2.85 1.56 16.46
N GLY A 90 -1.81 0.78 16.15
CA GLY A 90 -1.84 -0.68 16.14
C GLY A 90 -2.53 -1.30 14.92
N PHE A 91 -2.63 -0.57 13.79
CA PHE A 91 -3.21 -1.14 12.57
C PHE A 91 -2.37 -2.27 11.99
N GLU A 92 -3.04 -3.35 11.55
CA GLU A 92 -2.49 -4.27 10.56
C GLU A 92 -2.43 -3.55 9.21
N ILE A 93 -1.23 -3.49 8.64
CA ILE A 93 -0.98 -2.87 7.34
C ILE A 93 -0.57 -3.96 6.36
N ASN A 94 -1.28 -4.03 5.24
CA ASN A 94 -0.87 -4.79 4.06
C ASN A 94 -0.51 -3.83 2.93
N CYS A 95 0.30 -4.28 1.99
CA CYS A 95 0.72 -3.49 0.85
C CYS A 95 0.15 -4.02 -0.46
N ARG A 96 -0.26 -3.11 -1.33
CA ARG A 96 -0.47 -3.37 -2.76
C ARG A 96 0.48 -2.51 -3.57
N ALA A 97 1.40 -3.14 -4.29
CA ALA A 97 2.34 -2.45 -5.17
C ALA A 97 1.89 -2.61 -6.62
N THR A 98 1.88 -1.52 -7.38
CA THR A 98 1.69 -1.56 -8.84
C THR A 98 3.05 -1.45 -9.52
N PHE A 99 3.32 -2.36 -10.45
CA PHE A 99 4.60 -2.37 -11.16
C PHE A 99 4.44 -2.21 -12.68
N THR A 100 5.40 -1.49 -13.25
CA THR A 100 5.62 -1.20 -14.67
C THR A 100 7.00 -1.73 -15.08
N ASP A 101 7.36 -1.56 -16.35
CA ASP A 101 8.74 -1.74 -16.82
C ASP A 101 9.78 -0.94 -16.02
N GLU A 102 9.43 0.26 -15.57
CA GLU A 102 10.34 1.16 -14.83
C GLU A 102 10.75 0.62 -13.44
N ASN A 103 9.91 -0.20 -12.79
CA ASN A 103 10.11 -0.57 -11.39
C ASN A 103 10.03 -2.07 -11.07
N VAL A 104 9.74 -2.92 -12.05
CA VAL A 104 9.62 -4.36 -11.83
C VAL A 104 10.89 -4.95 -11.20
N THR A 105 12.07 -4.46 -11.58
CA THR A 105 13.37 -4.90 -11.04
C THR A 105 13.59 -4.48 -9.58
N GLN A 106 12.81 -3.53 -9.05
CA GLN A 106 12.86 -3.08 -7.66
C GLN A 106 11.96 -3.89 -6.73
N LEU A 107 11.10 -4.78 -7.24
CA LEU A 107 10.20 -5.56 -6.38
C LEU A 107 10.92 -6.35 -5.27
N PRO A 108 12.08 -6.99 -5.51
CA PRO A 108 12.83 -7.66 -4.43
C PRO A 108 13.23 -6.71 -3.30
N SER A 109 13.79 -5.54 -3.61
CA SER A 109 14.20 -4.55 -2.61
C SER A 109 13.00 -3.90 -1.93
N LEU A 110 11.93 -3.61 -2.67
CA LEU A 110 10.66 -3.13 -2.13
C LEU A 110 10.10 -4.13 -1.10
N PHE A 111 10.00 -5.41 -1.47
CA PHE A 111 9.47 -6.44 -0.58
C PHE A 111 10.37 -6.62 0.64
N SER A 112 11.69 -6.48 0.47
CA SER A 112 12.60 -6.49 1.60
C SER A 112 12.36 -5.36 2.58
N GLY A 113 12.31 -4.12 2.08
CA GLY A 113 12.07 -2.96 2.94
C GLY A 113 10.68 -2.98 3.59
N LEU A 114 9.65 -3.44 2.87
CA LEU A 114 8.31 -3.60 3.45
C LEU A 114 8.31 -4.63 4.59
N TYR A 115 9.08 -5.72 4.46
CA TYR A 115 9.24 -6.68 5.54
C TYR A 115 9.91 -6.08 6.78
N ASP A 116 10.95 -5.25 6.56
CA ASP A 116 11.64 -4.55 7.64
C ASP A 116 10.74 -3.49 8.31
N MET A 117 9.70 -3.03 7.60
CA MET A 117 8.61 -2.18 8.11
C MET A 117 7.45 -2.98 8.75
N ASP A 118 7.62 -4.27 9.04
CA ASP A 118 6.59 -5.20 9.52
C ASP A 118 5.36 -5.36 8.60
N ILE A 119 5.51 -5.07 7.30
CA ILE A 119 4.47 -5.28 6.29
C ILE A 119 4.73 -6.61 5.59
N PHE A 120 4.11 -7.66 6.13
CA PHE A 120 4.37 -9.03 5.68
C PHE A 120 3.50 -9.47 4.50
N ARG A 121 2.29 -8.91 4.38
CA ARG A 121 1.36 -9.20 3.28
C ARG A 121 1.53 -8.15 2.18
N VAL A 122 2.07 -8.57 1.05
CA VAL A 122 2.33 -7.70 -0.10
C VAL A 122 1.75 -8.36 -1.35
N LYS A 123 0.93 -7.61 -2.09
CA LYS A 123 0.43 -8.03 -3.41
C LYS A 123 0.99 -7.11 -4.48
N ALA A 124 1.86 -7.62 -5.34
CA ALA A 124 2.33 -6.92 -6.52
C ALA A 124 1.36 -7.18 -7.68
N VAL A 125 0.97 -6.12 -8.39
CA VAL A 125 0.12 -6.21 -9.56
C VAL A 125 0.71 -5.44 -10.73
N ARG A 126 0.61 -6.01 -11.92
CA ARG A 126 0.99 -5.32 -13.15
C ARG A 126 0.09 -4.09 -13.33
N VAL A 127 0.67 -3.00 -13.82
CA VAL A 127 -0.07 -1.83 -14.27
C VAL A 127 -1.16 -2.22 -15.27
N GLN A 128 -2.31 -1.58 -15.15
CA GLN A 128 -3.36 -1.67 -16.15
C GLN A 128 -3.32 -0.40 -17.00
N GLU A 129 -3.26 -0.57 -18.31
CA GLU A 129 -3.03 0.49 -19.30
C GLU A 129 -4.31 1.31 -19.53
N PHE A 130 -4.73 2.07 -18.51
CA PHE A 130 -5.87 2.99 -18.59
C PHE A 130 -5.61 4.31 -17.85
N GLY A 131 -6.32 5.37 -18.26
CA GLY A 131 -6.18 6.69 -17.64
C GLY A 131 -4.78 7.27 -17.84
N ARG A 132 -4.14 7.75 -16.75
CA ARG A 132 -2.76 8.28 -16.83
C ARG A 132 -1.70 7.22 -17.18
N ALA A 133 -2.04 5.94 -17.12
CA ALA A 133 -1.14 4.83 -17.42
C ALA A 133 -1.25 4.33 -18.87
N GLU A 134 -1.97 5.03 -19.75
CA GLU A 134 -2.13 4.65 -21.17
C GLU A 134 -0.79 4.58 -21.93
N HIS A 135 0.24 5.26 -21.42
CA HIS A 135 1.61 5.21 -21.96
C HIS A 135 2.60 4.50 -21.03
N SER A 136 2.13 3.86 -19.95
CA SER A 136 2.99 3.04 -19.11
C SER A 136 3.21 1.69 -19.79
N ASN A 137 4.46 1.32 -20.04
CA ASN A 137 4.69 0.00 -20.61
C ASN A 137 4.52 -1.05 -19.53
N ALA A 138 3.80 -2.09 -19.91
CA ALA A 138 3.89 -3.33 -19.20
C ALA A 138 5.32 -3.86 -19.14
N PRO A 139 5.71 -4.46 -18.01
CA PRO A 139 7.02 -5.08 -17.88
C PRO A 139 7.14 -6.28 -18.82
N ASP A 140 8.36 -6.51 -19.29
CA ASP A 140 8.70 -7.67 -20.08
C ASP A 140 8.38 -8.97 -19.30
N PRO A 141 7.69 -9.96 -19.92
CA PRO A 141 7.33 -11.21 -19.25
C PRO A 141 8.54 -11.99 -18.71
N THR A 142 9.67 -11.98 -19.42
CA THR A 142 10.92 -12.65 -19.02
C THR A 142 11.50 -12.00 -17.76
N VAL A 143 11.54 -10.66 -17.73
CA VAL A 143 12.01 -9.91 -16.55
C VAL A 143 11.08 -10.18 -15.37
N THR A 144 9.77 -10.16 -15.60
CA THR A 144 8.76 -10.45 -14.57
C THR A 144 8.97 -11.84 -13.98
N GLU A 145 9.18 -12.86 -14.82
CA GLU A 145 9.43 -14.23 -14.36
C GLU A 145 10.72 -14.34 -13.53
N GLN A 146 11.81 -13.68 -13.96
CA GLN A 146 13.06 -13.66 -13.20
C GLN A 146 12.87 -13.05 -11.80
N VAL A 147 12.20 -11.91 -11.73
CA VAL A 147 11.87 -11.24 -10.46
C VAL A 147 10.98 -12.12 -9.58
N SER A 148 9.95 -12.77 -10.15
CA SER A 148 9.10 -13.69 -9.39
C SER A 148 9.88 -14.87 -8.79
N ARG A 149 10.86 -15.43 -9.52
CA ARG A 149 11.72 -16.51 -9.01
C ARG A 149 12.60 -16.03 -7.86
N GLU A 150 13.14 -14.81 -7.95
CA GLU A 150 13.93 -14.20 -6.88
C GLU A 150 13.10 -13.96 -5.62
N VAL A 151 11.93 -13.33 -5.78
CA VAL A 151 10.96 -13.11 -4.70
C VAL A 151 10.58 -14.43 -4.02
N ALA A 152 10.28 -15.48 -4.80
CA ALA A 152 9.95 -16.80 -4.27
C ALA A 152 11.12 -17.43 -3.49
N ARG A 153 12.37 -17.14 -3.86
CA ARG A 153 13.55 -17.55 -3.08
C ARG A 153 13.62 -16.81 -1.76
N MET A 154 13.48 -15.49 -1.78
CA MET A 154 13.52 -14.65 -0.58
C MET A 154 12.42 -15.02 0.43
N MET A 155 11.21 -15.37 -0.04
CA MET A 155 10.12 -15.81 0.83
C MET A 155 10.46 -17.06 1.65
N ARG A 156 11.24 -18.01 1.09
CA ARG A 156 11.65 -19.23 1.81
C ARG A 156 12.55 -18.92 3.02
N GLU A 157 13.26 -17.80 2.97
CA GLU A 157 14.14 -17.32 4.03
C GLU A 157 13.41 -16.42 5.04
N ARG A 158 12.12 -16.11 4.81
CA ARG A 158 11.34 -15.11 5.56
C ARG A 158 9.99 -15.68 6.03
N PRO A 159 9.92 -16.29 7.22
CA PRO A 159 8.78 -17.12 7.63
C PRO A 159 7.45 -16.36 7.79
N LYS A 160 7.46 -15.04 7.93
CA LYS A 160 6.23 -14.23 8.01
C LYS A 160 5.74 -13.75 6.63
N ALA A 161 6.58 -13.81 5.60
CA ALA A 161 6.30 -13.22 4.29
C ALA A 161 5.10 -13.90 3.61
N GLN A 162 4.15 -13.06 3.18
CA GLN A 162 2.98 -13.43 2.39
C GLN A 162 2.99 -12.54 1.14
N TRP A 163 3.89 -12.83 0.22
CA TRP A 163 4.10 -12.06 -1.00
C TRP A 163 3.47 -12.77 -2.20
N GLU A 164 2.67 -12.04 -2.98
CA GLU A 164 1.93 -12.52 -4.16
C GLU A 164 2.20 -11.62 -5.38
#